data_AF-A0A920STE8-F1
#
_entry.id   AF-A0A920STE8-F1
#
_cell.length_a   1.000
_cell.length_b   1.000
_cell.length_c   1.000
_cell.angle_alpha   90.00
_cell.angle_beta   90.00
_cell.angle_gamma   90.00
#
_symmetry.space_group_name_H-M   'P 1'
#
loop_
_entity.id
_entity.type
_entity.pdbx_description
1 polymer ?
#
loop_
_entity_poly.entity_id
_entity_poly.type
_entity_poly.pdbx_seq_one_letter_code
_entity_poly.pdbx_strand_id
1 'polypeptide(L)'
;MRTGIGCWSRSEPAFYTCHEVLPGMVDNGWGRIINLTGMNAIHGYKGRVPVSVAKHGLWGLTKALAKEFGPSGITVNAISPGPIRSEHDDAELAQGYPRPGRTHSLRTSG
;
A
#
# COMPACT_ATOMS: atom_id res chain seq x y z
N MET A 1 -7.36 -27.67 15.85
CA MET A 1 -7.61 -26.23 16.08
C MET A 1 -7.99 -25.60 14.76
N ARG A 2 -9.25 -25.16 14.59
CA ARG A 2 -9.70 -24.42 13.39
C ARG A 2 -9.69 -22.94 13.76
N THR A 3 -8.83 -22.14 13.15
CA THR A 3 -8.80 -20.68 13.33
C THR A 3 -10.05 -20.08 12.67
N GLY A 4 -10.74 -19.20 13.40
CA GLY A 4 -12.06 -18.65 13.06
C GLY A 4 -12.02 -17.63 11.92
N ILE A 5 -12.04 -18.10 10.68
CA ILE A 5 -11.99 -17.28 9.45
C ILE A 5 -13.42 -17.13 8.86
N GLY A 6 -14.41 -16.83 9.71
CA GLY A 6 -15.84 -16.89 9.33
C GLY A 6 -16.44 -15.67 8.65
N CYS A 7 -15.73 -14.55 8.49
CA CYS A 7 -16.31 -13.29 8.01
C CYS A 7 -15.37 -12.58 7.02
N TRP A 8 -15.25 -13.12 5.80
CA TRP A 8 -14.35 -12.59 4.77
C TRP A 8 -15.12 -12.45 3.45
N SER A 9 -15.92 -11.40 3.31
CA SER A 9 -16.54 -11.05 2.03
C SER A 9 -15.91 -9.80 1.43
N ARG A 10 -15.03 -10.03 0.44
CA ARG A 10 -14.59 -9.16 -0.68
C ARG A 10 -14.06 -7.76 -0.35
N SER A 11 -12.74 -7.55 -0.54
CA SER A 11 -12.23 -6.37 -1.29
C SER A 11 -10.70 -6.25 -1.42
N GLU A 12 -9.87 -6.98 -0.65
CA GLU A 12 -8.41 -6.72 -0.66
C GLU A 12 -7.58 -7.86 -1.25
N PRO A 13 -7.09 -7.75 -2.50
CA PRO A 13 -6.29 -8.80 -3.13
C PRO A 13 -5.01 -9.13 -2.36
N ALA A 14 -4.43 -8.14 -1.67
CA ALA A 14 -3.24 -8.32 -0.84
C ALA A 14 -3.46 -9.36 0.27
N PHE A 15 -4.67 -9.47 0.82
CA PHE A 15 -4.99 -10.48 1.83
C PHE A 15 -4.90 -11.89 1.25
N TYR A 16 -5.55 -12.13 0.10
CA TYR A 16 -5.53 -13.44 -0.55
C TYR A 16 -4.11 -13.84 -0.98
N THR A 17 -3.35 -12.90 -1.53
CA THR A 17 -1.95 -13.17 -1.89
C THR A 17 -1.12 -13.55 -0.67
N CYS A 18 -1.26 -12.84 0.45
CA CYS A 18 -0.57 -13.20 1.68
C CYS A 18 -1.01 -14.59 2.17
N HIS A 19 -2.32 -14.87 2.17
CA HIS A 19 -2.86 -16.16 2.62
C HIS A 19 -2.26 -17.34 1.86
N GLU A 20 -2.14 -17.25 0.54
CA GLU A 20 -1.62 -18.35 -0.28
C GLU A 20 -0.10 -18.53 -0.17
N VAL A 21 0.67 -17.45 0.00
CA VAL A 21 2.14 -17.56 0.08
C VAL A 21 2.64 -17.91 1.48
N LEU A 22 1.86 -17.61 2.52
CA LEU A 22 2.27 -17.79 3.91
C LEU A 22 2.64 -19.24 4.27
N PRO A 23 1.86 -20.28 3.92
CA PRO A 23 2.20 -21.67 4.23
C PRO A 23 3.58 -22.06 3.69
N GLY A 24 3.86 -21.75 2.42
CA GLY A 24 5.15 -22.04 1.80
C GLY A 24 6.32 -21.25 2.40
N MET A 25 6.08 -20.03 2.88
CA MET A 25 7.10 -19.25 3.60
C MET A 25 7.40 -19.82 4.99
N VAL A 26 6.37 -20.32 5.68
CA VAL A 26 6.51 -20.95 7.00
C VAL A 26 7.28 -22.27 6.88
N ASP A 27 6.93 -23.11 5.91
CA ASP A 27 7.61 -24.39 5.67
C ASP A 27 9.10 -24.21 5.35
N ASN A 28 9.43 -23.14 4.63
CA ASN A 28 10.82 -22.78 4.31
C ASN A 28 11.54 -22.03 5.45
N GLY A 29 10.86 -21.69 6.55
CA GLY A 29 11.40 -20.92 7.68
C GLY A 29 11.88 -19.50 7.32
N TRP A 30 11.47 -18.98 6.16
CA TRP A 30 11.90 -17.68 5.67
C TRP A 30 10.89 -17.08 4.70
N GLY A 31 10.58 -15.79 4.90
CA GLY A 31 9.70 -15.04 4.00
C GLY A 31 9.81 -13.53 4.15
N ARG A 32 9.59 -12.80 3.05
CA ARG A 32 9.58 -11.34 3.00
C ARG A 32 8.35 -10.87 2.22
N ILE A 33 7.45 -10.16 2.89
CA ILE A 33 6.26 -9.59 2.26
C ILE A 33 6.39 -8.06 2.33
N ILE A 34 6.27 -7.41 1.18
CA ILE A 34 6.35 -5.94 1.06
C ILE A 34 5.05 -5.44 0.46
N ASN A 35 4.28 -4.72 1.27
CA ASN A 35 3.01 -4.14 0.88
C ASN A 35 3.20 -2.68 0.48
N LEU A 36 2.62 -2.28 -0.67
CA LEU A 36 2.72 -0.91 -1.16
C LEU A 36 1.51 -0.07 -0.72
N THR A 37 1.73 0.78 0.27
CA THR A 37 0.76 1.77 0.77
C THR A 37 0.99 3.13 0.09
N GLY A 38 0.48 4.22 0.66
CA GLY A 38 0.66 5.57 0.15
C GLY A 38 0.18 6.61 1.17
N MET A 39 0.48 7.89 0.94
CA MET A 39 0.04 8.97 1.84
C MET A 39 -1.48 9.02 2.04
N ASN A 40 -2.25 8.52 1.07
CA ASN A 40 -3.71 8.35 1.18
C ASN A 40 -4.13 7.48 2.38
N ALA A 41 -3.28 6.55 2.82
CA ALA A 41 -3.53 5.76 4.03
C ALA A 41 -3.49 6.65 5.28
N ILE A 42 -2.47 7.50 5.41
CA ILE A 42 -2.18 8.20 6.67
C ILE A 42 -2.93 9.53 6.75
N HIS A 43 -2.90 10.32 5.67
CA HIS A 43 -3.34 11.71 5.68
C HIS A 43 -4.82 11.88 5.30
N GLY A 44 -5.38 10.98 4.50
CA GLY A 44 -6.76 11.04 4.03
C GLY A 44 -7.07 12.28 3.18
N TYR A 45 -7.01 12.15 1.85
CA TYR A 45 -7.31 13.26 0.95
C TYR A 45 -8.79 13.34 0.59
N LYS A 46 -9.32 14.57 0.49
CA LYS A 46 -10.70 14.84 0.06
C LYS A 46 -10.96 14.21 -1.32
N GLY A 47 -12.08 13.49 -1.46
CA GLY A 47 -12.45 12.80 -2.70
C GLY A 47 -11.71 11.48 -2.96
N ARG A 48 -10.86 11.03 -2.04
CA ARG A 48 -10.11 9.76 -2.14
C ARG A 48 -10.49 8.76 -1.05
N VAL A 49 -11.71 8.85 -0.50
CA VAL A 49 -12.20 7.99 0.60
C VAL A 49 -12.01 6.49 0.33
N PRO A 50 -12.38 5.93 -0.85
CA PRO A 50 -12.20 4.49 -1.09
C PRO A 50 -10.75 4.05 -1.08
N VAL A 51 -9.85 4.87 -1.63
CA VAL A 51 -8.40 4.60 -1.65
C VAL A 51 -7.82 4.72 -0.25
N SER A 52 -8.28 5.69 0.54
CA SER A 52 -7.85 5.84 1.93
C SER A 52 -8.20 4.60 2.76
N VAL A 53 -9.46 4.13 2.68
CA VAL A 53 -9.91 2.90 3.36
C VAL A 53 -9.07 1.70 2.95
N ALA A 54 -8.93 1.45 1.65
CA ALA A 54 -8.16 0.30 1.14
C ALA A 54 -6.68 0.34 1.55
N LYS A 55 -6.04 1.52 1.48
CA LYS A 55 -4.61 1.64 1.83
C LYS A 55 -4.39 1.60 3.34
N HIS A 56 -5.37 2.00 4.16
CA HIS A 56 -5.30 1.84 5.60
C HIS A 56 -5.53 0.38 6.04
N GLY A 57 -6.44 -0.34 5.38
CA GLY A 57 -6.63 -1.78 5.58
C GLY A 57 -5.34 -2.57 5.34
N LEU A 58 -4.61 -2.26 4.27
CA LEU A 58 -3.30 -2.82 3.99
C LEU A 58 -2.26 -2.57 5.10
N TRP A 59 -2.34 -1.40 5.76
CA TRP A 59 -1.46 -1.09 6.89
C TRP A 59 -1.79 -1.94 8.12
N GLY A 60 -3.09 -2.14 8.40
CA GLY A 60 -3.56 -3.04 9.45
C GLY A 60 -3.13 -4.49 9.19
N LEU A 61 -3.33 -4.98 7.97
CA LEU A 61 -2.92 -6.32 7.55
C LEU A 61 -1.42 -6.56 7.77
N THR A 62 -0.58 -5.62 7.35
CA THR A 62 0.87 -5.69 7.52
C THR A 62 1.26 -5.87 8.99
N LYS A 63 0.65 -5.09 9.89
CA LYS A 63 0.94 -5.16 11.34
C LYS A 63 0.47 -6.49 11.94
N ALA A 64 -0.69 -6.99 11.53
CA ALA A 64 -1.22 -8.27 12.01
C ALA A 64 -0.29 -9.42 11.60
N LEU A 65 0.02 -9.52 10.31
CA LEU A 65 0.89 -10.58 9.78
C LEU A 65 2.30 -10.53 10.35
N ALA A 66 2.88 -9.33 10.50
CA ALA A 66 4.21 -9.19 11.10
C ALA A 66 4.27 -9.72 12.54
N LYS A 67 3.20 -9.53 13.33
CA LYS A 67 3.11 -10.05 14.70
C LYS A 67 2.87 -11.56 14.74
N GLU A 68 2.02 -12.06 13.87
CA GLU A 68 1.62 -13.47 13.83
C GLU A 68 2.75 -14.37 13.32
N PHE A 69 3.42 -13.96 12.24
CA PHE A 69 4.43 -14.78 11.54
C PHE A 69 5.88 -14.36 11.81
N GLY A 70 6.09 -13.29 12.59
CA GLY A 70 7.41 -12.84 13.02
C GLY A 70 8.27 -13.95 13.67
N PRO A 71 7.73 -14.77 14.60
CA PRO A 71 8.45 -15.89 15.19
C PRO A 71 8.88 -16.97 14.19
N SER A 72 8.16 -17.10 13.06
CA SER A 72 8.44 -18.07 11.99
C SER A 72 9.50 -17.58 11.00
N GLY A 73 10.22 -16.48 11.29
CA GLY A 73 11.27 -15.94 10.42
C GLY A 73 10.75 -15.09 9.24
N ILE A 74 9.45 -14.82 9.22
CA ILE A 74 8.78 -14.04 8.17
C ILE A 74 8.68 -12.59 8.60
N THR A 75 9.10 -11.66 7.73
CA THR A 75 8.92 -10.22 7.98
C THR A 75 7.97 -9.62 6.96
N VAL A 76 7.10 -8.74 7.44
CA VAL A 76 6.06 -8.09 6.65
C VAL A 76 6.17 -6.59 6.85
N ASN A 77 6.45 -5.85 5.79
CA ASN A 77 6.65 -4.40 5.83
C ASN A 77 5.72 -3.68 4.86
N ALA A 78 5.32 -2.46 5.23
CA ALA A 78 4.55 -1.58 4.36
C ALA A 78 5.42 -0.38 3.97
N ILE A 79 5.50 -0.11 2.67
CA ILE A 79 6.21 1.05 2.13
C ILE A 79 5.18 1.99 1.53
N SER A 80 5.23 3.26 1.92
CA SER A 80 4.44 4.34 1.33
C SER A 80 5.32 5.17 0.42
N PRO A 81 5.30 4.95 -0.89
CA PRO A 81 6.04 5.80 -1.81
C PRO A 81 5.47 7.22 -1.78
N GLY A 82 6.38 8.20 -1.85
CA GLY A 82 6.02 9.57 -2.18
C GLY A 82 5.56 9.68 -3.64
N PRO A 83 5.22 10.89 -4.12
CA PRO A 83 5.00 11.12 -5.53
C PRO A 83 6.28 10.77 -6.30
N ILE A 84 6.23 9.65 -7.03
CA ILE A 84 7.29 9.20 -7.92
C ILE A 84 6.87 9.57 -9.33
N ARG A 85 7.76 10.25 -10.06
CA ARG A 85 7.55 10.57 -11.46
C ARG A 85 7.44 9.27 -12.25
N SER A 86 6.25 8.99 -12.75
CA SER A 86 6.00 7.85 -13.63
C SER A 86 5.94 8.29 -15.09
N GLU A 87 6.06 7.35 -16.02
CA GLU A 87 5.82 7.60 -17.45
C GLU A 87 4.40 8.17 -17.69
N HIS A 88 3.46 7.82 -16.81
CA HIS A 88 2.11 8.36 -16.79
C HIS A 88 2.09 9.87 -16.48
N ASP A 89 2.97 10.35 -15.60
CA ASP A 89 3.09 11.77 -15.27
C ASP A 89 3.58 12.56 -16.50
N ASP A 90 4.46 11.97 -17.29
CA ASP A 90 4.98 12.60 -18.52
C ASP A 90 3.90 12.69 -19.60
N ALA A 91 3.04 11.67 -19.70
CA ALA A 91 1.84 11.70 -20.55
C ALA A 91 0.82 12.74 -20.07
N GLU A 92 0.58 12.86 -18.75
CA GLU A 92 -0.35 13.84 -18.17
C GLU A 92 0.15 15.29 -18.37
N LEU A 93 1.46 15.51 -18.28
CA LEU A 93 2.09 16.80 -18.57
C LEU A 93 2.03 17.14 -20.07
N ALA A 94 2.19 16.15 -20.95
CA ALA A 94 2.01 16.32 -22.39
C ALA A 94 0.55 16.64 -22.74
N GLN A 95 -0.40 16.17 -21.93
CA GLN A 95 -1.84 16.41 -22.09
C GLN A 95 -2.34 17.68 -21.38
N GLY A 96 -1.44 18.45 -20.74
CA GLY A 96 -1.73 19.76 -20.17
C GLY A 96 -2.39 19.74 -18.79
N TYR A 97 -2.37 18.62 -18.06
CA TYR A 97 -2.97 18.57 -16.72
C TYR A 97 -2.01 19.18 -15.66
N PRO A 98 -2.43 20.24 -14.92
CA PRO A 98 -1.57 20.89 -13.95
C PRO A 98 -1.40 20.02 -12.70
N ARG A 99 -0.15 19.85 -12.24
CA ARG A 99 0.13 19.11 -11.01
C ARG A 99 -0.52 19.80 -9.80
N PRO A 100 -1.29 19.09 -8.96
CA PRO A 100 -1.73 19.62 -7.69
C PRO A 100 -0.51 19.92 -6.80
N GLY A 101 -0.36 21.17 -6.37
CA GLY A 101 0.64 21.58 -5.37
C GLY A 101 1.98 22.12 -5.88
N ARG A 102 2.16 22.32 -7.20
CA ARG A 102 3.27 23.18 -7.67
C ARG A 102 2.81 24.64 -7.61
N THR A 103 3.13 25.33 -6.53
CA THR A 103 3.12 26.79 -6.52
C THR A 103 4.16 27.24 -7.54
N HIS A 104 3.71 27.67 -8.72
CA HIS A 104 4.59 28.35 -9.66
C HIS A 104 5.04 29.63 -8.97
N SER A 105 6.26 29.64 -8.41
CA SER A 105 6.93 30.91 -8.19
C SER A 105 7.17 31.48 -9.60
N LEU A 106 6.39 32.49 -9.93
CA LEU A 106 6.58 33.31 -11.10
C LEU A 106 7.97 33.95 -10.99
N ARG A 107 8.99 33.24 -11.49
CA ARG A 107 10.24 33.85 -11.92
C ARG A 107 9.99 34.41 -13.31
N THR A 108 9.52 35.65 -13.36
CA THR A 108 9.67 36.51 -14.52
C THR A 108 10.29 37.81 -14.02
N SER A 109 11.61 37.87 -14.19
CA SER A 109 12.41 39.04 -14.60
C SER A 109 11.81 40.43 -14.35
N GLY A 110 12.40 41.13 -13.38
CA GLY A 110 12.63 42.57 -13.38
C GLY A 110 14.12 42.79 -13.07
#